data_AF-A0A7G8VCP2-F1
#
_entry.id   AF-A0A7G8VCP2-F1
#
_cell.length_a   1.000
_cell.length_b   1.000
_cell.length_c   1.000
_cell.angle_alpha   90.00
_cell.angle_beta   90.00
_cell.angle_gamma   90.00
#
_symmetry.space_group_name_H-M   'P 1'
#
loop_
_entity.id
_entity.type
_entity.pdbx_description
1 polymer ?
#
loop_
_entity_poly.entity_id
_entity_poly.type
_entity_poly.pdbx_seq_one_letter_code
_entity_poly.pdbx_strand_id
1 'polypeptide(L)'
;MTFARKPYIREKSSVMAMAERAALGLKPNGARKAVMAHCAAAAHPAPKGAPPARGGVLEQLHKARLVELGCMCCDMALDVFTPDVELHHLRAGMGWGKGDWMTLIPLCPEHHRGTTGVHGLGTKAFPKHYGFTEQDMLDKALQLLNITPKGKETEC
;
A
#
# COMPACT_ATOMS: atom_id res chain seq x y z
N MET A 1 -39.58 7.55 -8.99
CA MET A 1 -39.35 9.01 -9.14
C MET A 1 -37.89 9.20 -9.51
N THR A 2 -37.63 9.81 -10.66
CA THR A 2 -36.28 10.10 -11.17
C THR A 2 -35.62 11.14 -10.29
N PHE A 3 -34.49 10.83 -9.66
CA PHE A 3 -33.69 11.84 -8.98
C PHE A 3 -32.27 11.87 -9.53
N ALA A 4 -31.91 13.08 -9.93
CA ALA A 4 -30.86 13.46 -10.83
C ALA A 4 -29.45 13.25 -10.25
N ARG A 5 -28.50 13.00 -11.15
CA ARG A 5 -27.05 13.05 -10.86
C ARG A 5 -26.60 14.47 -10.54
N LYS A 6 -25.90 14.69 -9.42
CA LYS A 6 -24.81 15.70 -9.23
C LYS A 6 -24.26 15.68 -7.78
N PRO A 7 -23.12 16.32 -7.47
CA PRO A 7 -21.76 16.11 -7.97
C PRO A 7 -20.80 15.78 -6.80
N TYR A 8 -19.66 15.18 -7.10
CA TYR A 8 -18.61 14.94 -6.10
C TYR A 8 -18.02 16.30 -5.64
N ILE A 9 -18.09 16.63 -4.35
CA ILE A 9 -17.38 17.77 -3.75
C ILE A 9 -16.47 17.28 -2.63
N ARG A 10 -15.15 17.41 -2.85
CA ARG A 10 -14.09 17.21 -1.87
C ARG A 10 -13.83 18.54 -1.18
N GLU A 11 -14.26 18.69 0.07
CA GLU A 11 -13.84 19.83 0.89
C GLU A 11 -12.38 19.65 1.34
N LYS A 12 -11.61 20.74 1.27
CA LYS A 12 -10.21 20.77 1.68
C LYS A 12 -10.14 21.14 3.15
N SER A 13 -9.43 20.35 3.96
CA SER A 13 -9.18 20.66 5.36
C SER A 13 -8.42 21.98 5.51
N SER A 14 -8.84 22.78 6.48
CA SER A 14 -8.42 24.18 6.74
C SER A 14 -6.95 24.35 7.12
N VAL A 15 -6.23 23.27 7.37
CA VAL A 15 -4.83 23.30 7.85
C VAL A 15 -3.83 23.56 6.71
N MET A 16 -4.20 23.28 5.45
CA MET A 16 -3.32 23.48 4.27
C MET A 16 -3.44 24.88 3.63
N ALA A 17 -4.32 25.76 4.11
CA ALA A 17 -4.60 27.05 3.45
C ALA A 17 -3.74 28.22 3.93
N MET A 18 -3.07 28.12 5.08
CA MET A 18 -2.35 29.25 5.70
C MET A 18 -0.82 29.18 5.58
N ALA A 19 -0.24 28.04 5.18
CA ALA A 19 1.20 27.81 5.29
C ALA A 19 2.06 28.18 4.07
N GLU A 20 1.61 28.03 2.82
CA GLU A 20 2.58 28.08 1.69
C GLU A 20 2.62 29.40 0.89
N ARG A 21 1.68 30.34 1.07
CA ARG A 21 1.72 31.65 0.39
C ARG A 21 2.73 32.63 0.98
N ALA A 22 3.32 32.36 2.15
CA ALA A 22 4.19 33.31 2.85
C ALA A 22 5.68 32.92 2.89
N ALA A 23 6.05 31.67 2.58
CA ALA A 23 7.39 31.18 2.91
C ALA A 23 8.47 31.30 1.82
N LEU A 24 8.14 31.56 0.54
CA LEU A 24 9.17 31.53 -0.52
C LEU A 24 9.30 32.76 -1.42
N GLY A 25 8.49 33.82 -1.31
CA GLY A 25 8.87 35.16 -1.79
C GLY A 25 9.40 35.37 -3.23
N LEU A 26 9.26 34.43 -4.18
CA LEU A 26 9.77 34.58 -5.55
C LEU A 26 8.75 35.28 -6.48
N LYS A 27 9.14 36.44 -7.01
CA LYS A 27 8.40 37.20 -8.03
C LYS A 27 8.50 36.52 -9.41
N PRO A 28 7.48 36.63 -10.28
CA PRO A 28 7.54 36.12 -11.65
C PRO A 28 8.27 37.15 -12.53
N ASN A 29 9.37 36.78 -13.17
CA ASN A 29 9.84 37.40 -14.42
C ASN A 29 11.00 36.59 -15.02
N GLY A 30 10.97 36.41 -16.34
CA GLY A 30 12.16 36.04 -17.11
C GLY A 30 11.89 35.11 -18.28
N ALA A 31 11.59 35.69 -19.43
CA ALA A 31 11.58 35.03 -20.73
C ALA A 31 12.89 34.24 -20.94
N ARG A 32 12.77 32.98 -21.34
CA ARG A 32 13.87 32.19 -21.90
C ARG A 32 13.50 31.80 -23.33
N LYS A 33 14.24 32.35 -24.29
CA LYS A 33 14.13 32.02 -25.73
C LYS A 33 14.24 30.51 -25.92
N ALA A 34 13.33 29.94 -26.69
CA ALA A 34 13.46 28.58 -27.20
C ALA A 34 14.65 28.54 -28.16
N VAL A 35 15.70 27.79 -27.82
CA VAL A 35 16.67 27.29 -28.80
C VAL A 35 16.12 25.93 -29.24
N MET A 36 15.57 25.89 -30.46
CA MET A 36 15.22 24.66 -31.15
C MET A 36 16.50 23.89 -31.45
N ALA A 37 16.83 22.90 -30.62
CA ALA A 37 17.84 21.90 -30.97
C ALA A 37 17.14 20.79 -31.75
N HIS A 38 17.45 20.71 -33.05
CA HIS A 38 17.09 19.59 -33.90
C HIS A 38 17.83 18.34 -33.41
N CYS A 39 17.16 17.49 -32.64
CA CYS A 39 17.66 16.15 -32.36
C CYS A 39 16.70 15.16 -33.03
N ALA A 40 17.12 14.62 -34.17
CA ALA A 40 16.48 13.48 -34.77
C ALA A 40 16.52 12.32 -33.76
N ALA A 41 15.34 11.83 -33.38
CA ALA A 41 15.20 10.68 -32.50
C ALA A 41 15.63 9.42 -33.25
N ALA A 42 16.93 9.09 -33.18
CA ALA A 42 17.36 7.73 -33.37
C ALA A 42 16.79 6.92 -32.20
N ALA A 43 15.84 6.03 -32.48
CA ALA A 43 15.33 5.08 -31.51
C ALA A 43 16.47 4.12 -31.13
N HIS A 44 17.21 4.43 -30.08
CA HIS A 44 18.11 3.47 -29.47
C HIS A 44 17.27 2.35 -28.84
N PRO A 45 17.55 1.06 -29.13
CA PRO A 45 16.86 -0.03 -28.46
C PRO A 45 17.12 0.04 -26.95
N ALA A 46 16.06 -0.19 -26.17
CA ALA A 46 16.13 -0.20 -24.71
C ALA A 46 17.26 -1.13 -24.21
N PRO A 47 18.01 -0.73 -23.16
CA PRO A 47 19.10 -1.53 -22.64
C PRO A 47 18.57 -2.88 -22.13
N LYS A 48 19.14 -3.97 -22.63
CA LYS A 48 18.85 -5.33 -22.14
C LYS A 48 19.36 -5.42 -20.69
N GLY A 49 18.43 -5.46 -19.72
CA GLY A 49 18.76 -5.55 -18.29
C GLY A 49 18.21 -4.41 -17.42
N ALA A 50 17.31 -3.56 -17.92
CA ALA A 50 16.59 -2.63 -17.05
C ALA A 50 15.86 -3.40 -15.93
N PRO A 51 15.95 -2.96 -14.65
CA PRO A 51 15.20 -3.58 -13.56
C PRO A 51 13.70 -3.54 -13.90
N PRO A 52 12.91 -4.53 -13.45
CA PRO A 52 11.48 -4.57 -13.75
C PRO A 52 10.86 -3.23 -13.36
N ALA A 53 9.94 -2.72 -14.20
CA ALA A 53 9.23 -1.49 -13.91
C ALA A 53 8.67 -1.58 -12.49
N ARG A 54 9.05 -0.64 -11.63
CA ARG A 54 8.50 -0.52 -10.28
C ARG A 54 6.98 -0.51 -10.40
N GLY A 55 6.29 -1.23 -9.53
CA GLY A 55 4.82 -1.34 -9.53
C GLY A 55 4.13 0.03 -9.55
N GLY A 56 2.82 0.08 -9.80
CA GLY A 56 2.09 1.36 -9.91
C GLY A 56 2.27 2.25 -8.68
N VAL A 57 2.08 3.57 -8.82
CA VAL A 57 2.23 4.51 -7.67
C VAL A 57 1.33 4.11 -6.49
N LEU A 58 0.11 3.65 -6.77
CA LEU A 58 -0.83 3.18 -5.75
C LEU A 58 -0.33 1.93 -5.01
N GLU A 59 0.27 0.98 -5.74
CA GLU A 59 0.85 -0.22 -5.16
C GLU A 59 2.02 0.13 -4.22
N GLN A 60 2.92 1.02 -4.64
CA GLN A 60 4.04 1.45 -3.81
C GLN A 60 3.58 2.15 -2.53
N LEU A 61 2.58 3.04 -2.64
CA LEU A 61 2.00 3.72 -1.47
C LEU A 61 1.30 2.76 -0.52
N HIS A 62 0.58 1.77 -1.05
CA HIS A 62 -0.07 0.75 -0.24
C HIS A 62 0.95 -0.09 0.53
N LYS A 63 2.00 -0.56 -0.15
CA LYS A 63 3.10 -1.31 0.47
C LYS A 63 3.81 -0.51 1.55
N ALA A 64 4.08 0.77 1.32
CA ALA A 64 4.70 1.65 2.31
C ALA A 64 3.83 1.77 3.57
N ARG A 65 2.53 2.02 3.40
CA ARG A 65 1.58 2.11 4.52
C ARG A 65 1.45 0.81 5.30
N LEU A 66 1.47 -0.35 4.64
CA LEU A 66 1.49 -1.64 5.33
C LEU A 66 2.74 -1.80 6.20
N VAL A 67 3.91 -1.38 5.71
CA VAL A 67 5.16 -1.45 6.48
C VAL A 67 5.09 -0.59 7.75
N GLU A 68 4.44 0.58 7.67
CA GLU A 68 4.24 1.49 8.81
C GLU A 68 3.36 0.88 9.93
N LEU A 69 2.49 -0.09 9.62
CA LEU A 69 1.64 -0.74 10.63
C LEU A 69 2.41 -1.73 11.53
N GLY A 70 3.60 -2.16 11.11
CA GLY A 70 4.35 -3.20 11.82
C GLY A 70 3.70 -4.59 11.71
N CYS A 71 4.18 -5.54 12.51
CA CYS A 71 3.74 -6.94 12.39
C CYS A 71 2.31 -7.15 12.92
N MET A 72 1.39 -7.52 12.04
CA MET A 72 -0.01 -7.80 12.43
C MET A 72 -0.15 -8.97 13.41
N CYS A 73 0.70 -9.98 13.30
CA CYS A 73 0.66 -11.11 14.24
C CYS A 73 1.11 -10.70 15.64
N CYS A 74 2.18 -9.91 15.78
CA CYS A 74 2.62 -9.36 17.07
C CYS A 74 1.54 -8.48 17.70
N ASP A 75 0.94 -7.60 16.91
CA ASP A 75 -0.13 -6.70 17.35
C ASP A 75 -1.38 -7.50 17.78
N MET A 76 -1.82 -8.49 17.02
CA MET A 76 -3.02 -9.27 17.37
C MET A 76 -2.80 -10.29 18.50
N ALA A 77 -1.62 -10.91 18.58
CA ALA A 77 -1.36 -11.96 19.58
C ALA A 77 -0.82 -11.42 20.91
N LEU A 78 -0.07 -10.31 20.87
CA LEU A 78 0.68 -9.79 22.01
C LEU A 78 0.36 -8.32 22.33
N ASP A 79 -0.43 -7.63 21.50
CA ASP A 79 -0.70 -6.19 21.62
C ASP A 79 0.57 -5.34 21.59
N VAL A 80 1.55 -5.74 20.75
CA VAL A 80 2.83 -5.04 20.59
C VAL A 80 3.09 -4.63 19.15
N PHE A 81 3.58 -3.40 18.99
CA PHE A 81 4.10 -2.93 17.72
C PHE A 81 5.52 -3.46 17.50
N THR A 82 5.72 -4.17 16.38
CA THR A 82 7.03 -4.68 15.97
C THR A 82 7.40 -4.10 14.61
N PRO A 83 8.46 -3.28 14.52
CA PRO A 83 8.97 -2.76 13.24
C PRO A 83 9.69 -3.87 12.44
N ASP A 84 10.25 -3.50 11.29
CA ASP A 84 11.01 -4.39 10.40
C ASP A 84 10.21 -5.59 9.88
N VAL A 85 9.25 -5.30 9.01
CA VAL A 85 8.34 -6.28 8.44
C VAL A 85 8.66 -6.66 6.99
N GLU A 86 8.34 -7.90 6.67
CA GLU A 86 8.28 -8.46 5.33
C GLU A 86 6.80 -8.55 4.91
N LEU A 87 6.53 -8.31 3.62
CA LEU A 87 5.17 -8.37 3.09
C LEU A 87 4.84 -9.78 2.62
N HIS A 88 3.92 -10.42 3.33
CA HIS A 88 3.42 -11.76 3.08
C HIS A 88 2.16 -11.73 2.22
N HIS A 89 2.05 -12.57 1.20
CA HIS A 89 0.80 -12.70 0.45
C HIS A 89 -0.13 -13.70 1.14
N LEU A 90 -1.39 -13.35 1.31
CA LEU A 90 -2.44 -14.26 1.76
C LEU A 90 -2.41 -15.58 0.97
N ARG A 91 -2.31 -16.69 1.68
CA ARG A 91 -2.25 -18.03 1.09
C ARG A 91 -3.58 -18.77 1.16
N ALA A 92 -4.35 -18.51 2.21
CA ALA A 92 -5.63 -19.15 2.44
C ALA A 92 -6.58 -18.88 1.26
N GLY A 93 -7.12 -19.95 0.66
CA GLY A 93 -8.06 -19.87 -0.47
C GLY A 93 -7.45 -19.51 -1.84
N MET A 94 -6.21 -19.01 -1.90
CA MET A 94 -5.59 -18.52 -3.14
C MET A 94 -4.38 -19.34 -3.60
N GLY A 95 -3.76 -20.14 -2.72
CA GLY A 95 -2.57 -20.94 -3.06
C GLY A 95 -1.27 -20.15 -3.02
N TRP A 96 -0.14 -20.80 -3.35
CA TRP A 96 1.20 -20.18 -3.27
C TRP A 96 1.36 -19.05 -4.29
N GLY A 97 1.64 -17.82 -3.82
CA GLY A 97 2.09 -16.70 -4.67
C GLY A 97 1.05 -16.14 -5.63
N LYS A 98 -0.24 -16.38 -5.40
CA LYS A 98 -1.34 -15.86 -6.25
C LYS A 98 -2.01 -14.60 -5.73
N GLY A 99 -1.56 -14.06 -4.59
CA GLY A 99 -2.08 -12.81 -4.05
C GLY A 99 -1.65 -11.58 -4.87
N ASP A 100 -2.49 -10.56 -4.89
CA ASP A 100 -2.16 -9.23 -5.43
C ASP A 100 -1.58 -8.33 -4.31
N TRP A 101 -1.08 -7.15 -4.67
CA TRP A 101 -0.56 -6.16 -3.70
C TRP A 101 -1.59 -5.73 -2.65
N MET A 102 -2.89 -5.89 -2.91
CA MET A 102 -4.00 -5.66 -1.95
C MET A 102 -4.19 -6.78 -0.91
N THR A 103 -3.56 -7.94 -1.11
CA THR A 103 -3.67 -9.11 -0.23
C THR A 103 -2.40 -9.35 0.58
N LEU A 104 -1.62 -8.28 0.78
CA LEU A 104 -0.37 -8.30 1.52
C LEU A 104 -0.60 -8.06 3.01
N ILE A 105 0.13 -8.82 3.83
CA ILE A 105 0.09 -8.77 5.29
C ILE A 105 1.50 -8.45 5.78
N PRO A 106 1.70 -7.39 6.58
CA PRO A 106 3.01 -7.06 7.12
C PRO A 106 3.31 -7.97 8.33
N LEU A 107 4.42 -8.71 8.25
CA LEU A 107 4.85 -9.67 9.27
C LEU A 107 6.33 -9.52 9.58
N CYS A 108 6.74 -9.59 10.85
CA CYS A 108 8.17 -9.66 11.19
C CYS A 108 8.79 -10.98 10.70
N PRO A 109 10.13 -11.10 10.60
CA PRO A 109 10.77 -12.30 10.09
C PRO A 109 10.36 -13.59 10.81
N GLU A 110 10.16 -13.54 12.14
CA GLU A 110 9.71 -14.71 12.91
C GLU A 110 8.28 -15.11 12.53
N HIS A 111 7.34 -14.17 12.50
CA HIS A 111 5.96 -14.47 12.13
C HIS A 111 5.73 -14.69 10.63
N HIS A 112 6.69 -14.30 9.79
CA HIS A 112 6.66 -14.59 8.37
C HIS A 112 7.24 -15.98 8.07
N ARG A 113 8.53 -16.18 8.33
CA ARG A 113 9.34 -17.34 7.91
C ARG A 113 9.83 -18.20 9.07
N GLY A 114 9.76 -17.70 10.29
CA GLY A 114 10.21 -18.39 11.50
C GLY A 114 9.35 -19.57 11.90
N THR A 115 9.70 -20.17 13.03
CA THR A 115 9.10 -21.41 13.54
C THR A 115 7.64 -21.22 13.94
N THR A 116 7.31 -20.05 14.48
CA THR A 116 5.95 -19.70 14.87
C THR A 116 5.24 -18.89 13.76
N GLY A 117 5.87 -18.73 12.60
CA GLY A 117 5.33 -17.94 11.50
C GLY A 117 4.39 -18.68 10.57
N VAL A 118 3.74 -17.93 9.68
CA VAL A 118 2.80 -18.45 8.68
C VAL A 118 3.45 -19.47 7.74
N HIS A 119 4.72 -19.29 7.35
CA HIS A 119 5.42 -20.29 6.54
C HIS A 119 5.92 -21.49 7.35
N GLY A 120 6.22 -21.32 8.65
CA GLY A 120 6.66 -22.41 9.52
C GLY A 120 5.53 -23.34 9.94
N LEU A 121 4.43 -22.77 10.43
CA LEU A 121 3.25 -23.50 10.89
C LEU A 121 2.33 -23.92 9.72
N GLY A 122 2.34 -23.15 8.63
CA GLY A 122 1.45 -23.35 7.49
C GLY A 122 -0.01 -23.01 7.79
N THR A 123 -0.85 -23.09 6.75
CA THR A 123 -2.24 -22.59 6.75
C THR A 123 -3.18 -23.27 7.74
N LYS A 124 -2.85 -24.49 8.20
CA LYS A 124 -3.70 -25.27 9.12
C LYS A 124 -3.27 -25.18 10.58
N ALA A 125 -1.97 -25.13 10.87
CA ALA A 125 -1.49 -25.10 12.25
C ALA A 125 -1.42 -23.66 12.78
N PHE A 126 -1.19 -22.66 11.92
CA PHE A 126 -1.16 -21.26 12.32
C PHE A 126 -2.44 -20.81 13.05
N PRO A 127 -3.66 -21.03 12.50
CA PRO A 127 -4.88 -20.62 13.20
C PRO A 127 -5.13 -21.39 14.50
N LYS A 128 -4.65 -22.64 14.60
CA LYS A 128 -4.73 -23.43 15.83
C LYS A 128 -3.80 -22.90 16.91
N HIS A 129 -2.68 -22.31 16.51
CA HIS A 129 -1.68 -21.76 17.43
C HIS A 129 -2.10 -20.39 17.96
N TYR A 130 -2.54 -19.48 17.09
CA TYR A 130 -2.85 -18.10 17.47
C TYR A 130 -4.34 -17.81 17.72
N GLY A 131 -5.24 -18.68 17.27
CA GLY A 131 -6.69 -18.45 17.37
C GLY A 131 -7.26 -17.50 16.31
N PHE A 132 -6.44 -17.01 15.37
CA PHE A 132 -6.85 -16.19 14.24
C PHE A 132 -6.13 -16.62 12.95
N THR A 133 -6.67 -16.21 11.80
CA THR A 133 -6.21 -16.60 10.47
C THR A 133 -5.39 -15.51 9.76
N GLU A 134 -4.76 -15.86 8.64
CA GLU A 134 -4.16 -14.87 7.73
C GLU A 134 -5.21 -13.86 7.23
N GLN A 135 -6.47 -14.28 7.02
CA GLN A 135 -7.53 -13.39 6.58
C GLN A 135 -7.88 -12.36 7.65
N ASP A 136 -7.89 -12.76 8.92
CA ASP A 136 -8.17 -11.83 10.03
C ASP A 136 -7.09 -10.76 10.15
N MET A 137 -5.82 -11.14 9.96
CA MET A 137 -4.70 -10.19 9.91
C MET A 137 -4.81 -9.23 8.73
N LEU A 138 -5.21 -9.73 7.55
CA LEU A 138 -5.43 -8.88 6.38
C LEU A 138 -6.58 -7.90 6.60
N ASP A 139 -7.72 -8.39 7.10
CA ASP A 139 -8.90 -7.56 7.37
C ASP A 139 -8.56 -6.45 8.38
N LYS A 140 -7.83 -6.77 9.46
CA LYS A 140 -7.35 -5.78 10.43
C LYS A 140 -6.42 -4.75 9.79
N ALA A 141 -5.43 -5.18 8.99
CA ALA A 141 -4.51 -4.27 8.31
C ALA A 141 -5.25 -3.30 7.37
N LEU A 142 -6.21 -3.81 6.59
CA LEU A 142 -7.02 -2.99 5.69
C LEU A 142 -7.93 -2.02 6.46
N GLN A 143 -8.49 -2.46 7.60
CA GLN A 143 -9.27 -1.60 8.49
C GLN A 143 -8.43 -0.44 9.04
N LEU A 144 -7.19 -0.70 9.49
CA LEU A 144 -6.27 0.33 9.99
C LEU A 144 -5.85 1.33 8.90
N LEU A 145 -5.83 0.91 7.64
CA LEU A 145 -5.59 1.79 6.49
C LEU A 145 -6.87 2.47 5.96
N ASN A 146 -8.02 2.24 6.60
CA ASN A 146 -9.34 2.70 6.18
C ASN A 146 -9.67 2.31 4.74
N ILE A 147 -9.30 1.07 4.35
CA ILE A 147 -9.59 0.49 3.04
C ILE A 147 -10.71 -0.53 3.20
N THR A 148 -11.85 -0.29 2.54
CA THR A 148 -12.96 -1.25 2.52
C THR A 148 -12.71 -2.31 1.44
N PRO A 149 -12.72 -3.62 1.78
CA PRO A 149 -12.61 -4.68 0.80
C PRO A 149 -13.87 -4.74 -0.08
N LYS A 150 -13.67 -5.07 -1.36
CA LYS A 150 -14.75 -5.14 -2.35
C LYS A 150 -15.76 -6.23 -1.96
N GLY A 151 -16.97 -5.86 -1.55
CA GLY A 151 -18.07 -6.79 -1.26
C GLY A 151 -18.51 -6.90 0.21
N LYS A 152 -17.92 -6.15 1.15
CA LYS A 152 -18.49 -5.94 2.49
C LYS A 152 -18.96 -4.48 2.58
N GLU A 153 -20.20 -4.23 2.17
CA GLU A 153 -20.86 -2.97 2.49
C GLU A 153 -21.08 -2.97 4.00
N THR A 154 -20.48 -2.02 4.71
CA THR A 154 -20.72 -1.82 6.14
C THR A 154 -22.20 -1.51 6.32
N GLU A 155 -22.97 -2.49 6.80
CA GLU A 155 -24.31 -2.24 7.33
C GLU A 155 -24.16 -1.24 8.48
N CYS A 156 -24.87 -0.12 8.31
CA CYS A 156 -24.91 1.02 9.21
C CYS A 156 -25.91 0.78 10.35
#